data_AF-A0A7V5C1B4-F1
#
_entry.id   AF-A0A7V5C1B4-F1
#
_cell.length_a   1.000
_cell.length_b   1.000
_cell.length_c   1.000
_cell.angle_alpha   90.00
_cell.angle_beta   90.00
_cell.angle_gamma   90.00
#
_symmetry.space_group_name_H-M   'P 1'
#
loop_
_entity.id
_entity.type
_entity.pdbx_description
1 polymer ?
#
loop_
_entity_poly.entity_id
_entity_poly.type
_entity_poly.pdbx_seq_one_letter_code
_entity_poly.pdbx_strand_id
1 'polypeptide(L)'
;MNDPIRRLAYGILTLFLVLAVATTWTQAVVGPDYRDDPRNVRLMAFRIGRERGVIVTRDGTVVAVSEPAPDEPRAFRRVYPEGEVYAHLVGYVSVLFDAAGLEAARGRDLVSNRGNTISGVLGVLFGDDPRPRGLLLTVDDTLQRAARDALGD
;
A
#
# COMPACT_ATOMS: atom_id res chain seq x y z
N MET A 1 14.68 -25.43 -51.02
CA MET A 1 13.96 -25.02 -49.78
C MET A 1 12.64 -24.43 -50.21
N ASN A 2 11.52 -24.95 -49.70
CA ASN A 2 10.20 -24.67 -50.25
C ASN A 2 9.77 -23.22 -49.96
N ASP A 3 9.81 -22.37 -50.99
CA ASP A 3 9.45 -20.94 -50.90
C ASP A 3 8.07 -20.65 -50.29
N PRO A 4 7.02 -21.43 -50.58
CA PRO A 4 5.71 -21.23 -49.96
C PRO A 4 5.74 -21.44 -48.44
N ILE A 5 6.46 -22.46 -47.97
CA ILE A 5 6.59 -22.77 -46.54
C ILE A 5 7.35 -21.65 -45.82
N ARG A 6 8.40 -21.12 -46.45
CA ARG A 6 9.20 -20.03 -45.90
C ARG A 6 8.39 -18.73 -45.78
N ARG A 7 7.56 -18.39 -46.77
CA ARG A 7 6.69 -17.21 -46.73
C ARG A 7 5.62 -17.34 -45.64
N LEU A 8 5.03 -18.52 -45.48
CA LEU A 8 4.07 -18.80 -44.40
C LEU A 8 4.73 -18.66 -43.03
N ALA A 9 5.94 -19.20 -42.86
CA ALA A 9 6.70 -19.10 -41.61
C ALA A 9 6.99 -17.64 -41.24
N TYR A 10 7.42 -16.81 -42.20
CA TYR A 10 7.62 -15.37 -41.95
C TYR A 10 6.32 -14.65 -41.59
N GLY A 11 5.20 -15.01 -42.22
CA GLY A 11 3.89 -14.45 -41.88
C GLY A 11 3.49 -14.74 -40.43
N ILE A 12 3.60 -16.00 -40.01
CA ILE A 12 3.30 -16.42 -38.64
C ILE A 12 4.24 -15.75 -37.63
N LEU A 13 5.54 -15.72 -37.91
CA LEU A 13 6.54 -15.11 -37.02
C LEU A 13 6.31 -13.60 -36.86
N THR A 14 5.96 -12.92 -37.94
CA THR A 14 5.59 -11.49 -37.90
C THR A 14 4.35 -11.28 -37.03
N LEU A 15 3.34 -12.14 -37.14
CA LEU A 15 2.11 -12.03 -36.35
C LEU A 15 2.38 -12.24 -34.86
N PHE A 16 3.24 -13.19 -34.50
CA PHE A 16 3.71 -13.38 -33.13
C PHE A 16 4.51 -12.19 -32.61
N LEU A 17 5.37 -11.60 -33.44
CA LEU A 17 6.14 -10.41 -33.07
C LEU A 17 5.20 -9.23 -32.76
N VAL A 18 4.20 -8.99 -33.61
CA VAL A 18 3.19 -7.95 -33.40
C VAL A 18 2.42 -8.19 -32.09
N LEU A 19 1.99 -9.43 -31.84
CA LEU A 19 1.29 -9.79 -30.61
C LEU A 19 2.17 -9.60 -29.37
N ALA A 20 3.45 -9.99 -29.44
CA ALA A 20 4.40 -9.81 -28.35
C ALA A 20 4.59 -8.32 -28.01
N VAL A 21 4.81 -7.48 -29.02
CA VAL A 21 4.95 -6.02 -28.83
C VAL A 21 3.68 -5.40 -28.24
N ALA A 22 2.51 -5.77 -28.76
CA ALA A 22 1.23 -5.28 -28.24
C ALA A 22 1.02 -5.69 -26.77
N THR A 23 1.36 -6.93 -26.42
CA THR A 23 1.27 -7.44 -25.05
C THR A 23 2.24 -6.73 -24.13
N THR A 24 3.50 -6.56 -24.54
CA THR A 24 4.51 -5.84 -23.75
C THR A 24 4.12 -4.38 -23.56
N TRP A 25 3.59 -3.71 -24.58
CA TRP A 25 3.08 -2.35 -24.46
C TRP A 25 1.96 -2.25 -23.43
N THR A 26 1.00 -3.17 -23.51
CA THR A 26 -0.14 -3.21 -22.57
C THR A 26 0.33 -3.44 -21.14
N GLN A 27 1.28 -4.35 -20.94
CA GLN A 27 1.80 -4.67 -19.60
C GLN A 27 2.71 -3.58 -19.03
N ALA A 28 3.57 -2.96 -19.85
CA ALA A 28 4.57 -2.01 -19.38
C ALA A 28 4.05 -0.56 -19.29
N VAL A 29 3.18 -0.15 -20.21
CA VAL A 29 2.70 1.24 -20.30
C VAL A 29 1.31 1.39 -19.67
N VAL A 30 0.37 0.51 -20.00
CA VAL A 30 -1.02 0.59 -19.49
C VAL A 30 -1.20 -0.18 -18.18
N GLY A 31 -0.31 -1.15 -17.90
CA GLY A 31 -0.34 -1.97 -16.70
C GLY A 31 -0.38 -1.17 -15.39
N PRO A 32 0.43 -0.12 -15.21
CA PRO A 32 0.34 0.76 -14.03
C PRO A 32 -1.06 1.34 -13.84
N ASP A 33 -1.67 1.87 -14.89
CA ASP A 33 -3.00 2.49 -14.82
C ASP A 33 -4.07 1.50 -14.33
N TYR A 34 -4.05 0.24 -14.82
CA TYR A 34 -4.97 -0.79 -14.34
C TYR A 34 -4.70 -1.25 -12.90
N ARG A 35 -3.44 -1.17 -12.45
CA ARG A 35 -3.06 -1.57 -11.09
C ARG A 35 -3.48 -0.52 -10.07
N ASP A 36 -3.35 0.75 -10.42
CA ASP A 36 -3.62 1.89 -9.55
C ASP A 36 -5.06 2.44 -9.69
N ASP A 37 -5.87 1.87 -10.58
CA ASP A 37 -7.29 2.20 -10.70
C ASP A 37 -8.02 1.97 -9.36
N PRO A 38 -8.73 2.97 -8.81
CA PRO A 38 -9.47 2.85 -7.55
C PRO A 38 -10.59 1.80 -7.59
N ARG A 39 -11.04 1.39 -8.78
CA ARG A 39 -12.04 0.33 -8.98
C ARG A 39 -11.44 -1.08 -8.90
N ASN A 40 -10.13 -1.21 -8.73
CA ASN A 40 -9.45 -2.49 -8.65
C ASN A 40 -9.70 -3.17 -7.29
N VAL A 41 -10.66 -4.10 -7.27
CA VAL A 41 -11.02 -4.89 -6.07
C VAL A 41 -9.85 -5.68 -5.48
N ARG A 42 -8.85 -6.07 -6.30
CA ARG A 42 -7.65 -6.77 -5.82
C ARG A 42 -6.74 -5.84 -5.03
N LEU A 43 -6.62 -4.58 -5.46
CA LEU A 43 -5.90 -3.56 -4.70
C LEU A 43 -6.62 -3.26 -3.37
N MET A 44 -7.95 -3.17 -3.38
CA MET A 44 -8.77 -2.99 -2.17
C MET A 44 -8.57 -4.14 -1.17
N ALA A 45 -8.69 -5.40 -1.60
CA ALA A 45 -8.48 -6.56 -0.74
C ALA A 45 -7.06 -6.61 -0.16
N PHE A 46 -6.05 -6.20 -0.95
CA PHE A 46 -4.65 -6.14 -0.51
C PHE A 46 -4.36 -5.00 0.49
N ARG A 47 -5.19 -3.95 0.51
CA ARG A 47 -5.09 -2.82 1.44
C ARG A 47 -5.81 -3.09 2.77
N ILE A 48 -6.95 -3.78 2.75
CA ILE A 48 -7.77 -4.08 3.94
C ILE A 48 -7.17 -5.23 4.78
N GLY A 49 -6.50 -6.19 4.13
CA GLY A 49 -6.01 -7.40 4.79
C GLY A 49 -4.66 -7.30 5.51
N ARG A 50 -4.06 -6.11 5.64
CA ARG A 50 -2.71 -5.97 6.21
C ARG A 50 -2.67 -5.07 7.42
N GLU A 51 -2.09 -5.63 8.46
CA GLU A 51 -1.70 -4.92 9.67
C GLU A 51 -0.74 -3.78 9.32
N ARG A 52 -1.08 -2.58 9.76
CA ARG A 52 -0.21 -1.40 9.68
C ARG A 52 0.44 -1.18 11.03
N GLY A 53 1.66 -0.64 11.02
CA GLY A 53 2.42 -0.33 12.21
C GLY A 53 1.71 0.70 13.07
N VAL A 54 1.93 0.62 14.37
CA VAL A 54 1.43 1.60 15.33
C VAL A 54 2.12 2.96 15.12
N ILE A 55 1.37 4.06 15.23
CA ILE A 55 1.93 5.40 15.28
C ILE A 55 1.81 5.90 16.72
N VAL A 56 2.94 6.31 17.28
CA VAL A 56 3.07 6.70 18.69
C VAL A 56 3.76 8.05 18.78
N THR A 57 3.31 8.91 19.69
CA THR A 57 3.97 10.17 20.02
C THR A 57 5.27 9.94 20.79
N ARG A 58 6.06 10.99 20.98
CA ARG A 58 7.35 10.90 21.69
C ARG A 58 7.19 10.40 23.12
N ASP A 59 6.10 10.78 23.75
CA ASP A 59 5.69 10.52 25.12
C ASP A 59 4.91 9.20 25.30
N GLY A 60 4.65 8.48 24.20
CA GLY A 60 4.08 7.13 24.23
C GLY A 60 2.58 7.03 23.93
N THR A 61 1.93 8.14 23.60
CA THR A 61 0.49 8.17 23.26
C THR A 61 0.24 7.53 21.91
N VAL A 62 -0.67 6.56 21.86
CA VAL A 62 -1.01 5.83 20.63
C VAL A 62 -2.03 6.61 19.82
N VAL A 63 -1.59 7.13 18.67
CA VAL A 63 -2.43 7.98 17.80
C VAL A 63 -3.02 7.22 16.62
N ALA A 64 -2.43 6.09 16.23
CA ALA A 64 -3.03 5.18 15.26
C ALA A 64 -2.61 3.73 15.49
N VAL A 65 -3.59 2.81 15.47
CA VAL A 65 -3.39 1.38 15.69
C VAL A 65 -4.24 0.56 14.73
N SER A 66 -3.78 -0.64 14.40
CA SER A 66 -4.55 -1.60 13.61
C SER A 66 -5.13 -2.67 14.51
N GLU A 67 -6.47 -2.78 14.52
CA GLU A 67 -7.20 -3.79 15.28
C GLU A 67 -7.77 -4.86 14.34
N PRO A 68 -7.83 -6.14 14.76
CA PRO A 68 -8.50 -7.18 13.99
C PRO A 68 -9.97 -6.82 13.74
N ALA A 69 -10.45 -6.95 12.51
CA ALA A 69 -11.86 -6.76 12.23
C ALA A 69 -12.66 -7.92 12.87
N PRO A 70 -13.75 -7.62 13.60
CA PRO A 70 -14.55 -8.65 14.28
C PRO A 70 -15.19 -9.65 13.32
N ASP A 71 -15.54 -9.19 12.11
CA ASP A 71 -16.29 -9.98 11.12
C ASP A 71 -15.40 -10.76 10.14
N GLU A 72 -14.09 -10.51 10.12
CA GLU A 72 -13.20 -11.11 9.13
C GLU A 72 -11.79 -11.35 9.74
N PRO A 73 -11.42 -12.62 10.04
CA PRO A 73 -10.21 -12.95 10.80
C PRO A 73 -8.87 -12.56 10.15
N ARG A 74 -8.90 -12.08 8.90
CA ARG A 74 -7.73 -11.64 8.13
C ARG A 74 -7.75 -10.16 7.77
N ALA A 75 -8.79 -9.42 8.16
CA ALA A 75 -8.88 -7.99 7.92
C ALA A 75 -8.44 -7.21 9.17
N PHE A 76 -7.76 -6.10 8.95
CA PHE A 76 -7.39 -5.16 10.01
C PHE A 76 -8.09 -3.85 9.75
N ARG A 77 -8.73 -3.30 10.79
CA ARG A 77 -9.31 -1.96 10.78
C ARG A 77 -8.30 -0.98 11.38
N ARG A 78 -8.10 0.16 10.72
CA ARG A 78 -7.30 1.26 11.27
C ARG A 78 -8.15 2.07 12.25
N VAL A 79 -7.66 2.26 13.46
CA VAL A 79 -8.32 2.99 14.56
C VAL A 79 -7.42 4.15 14.97
N TYR A 80 -8.04 5.30 15.26
CA TYR A 80 -7.39 6.55 15.66
C TYR A 80 -7.91 6.97 17.04
N PRO A 81 -7.31 6.49 18.14
CA PRO A 81 -7.85 6.70 19.50
C PRO A 81 -8.01 8.17 19.88
N GLU A 82 -7.07 9.01 19.45
CA GLU A 82 -7.03 10.44 19.78
C GLU A 82 -7.84 11.33 18.81
N GLY A 83 -8.45 10.73 17.78
CA GLY A 83 -9.40 11.38 16.88
C GLY A 83 -8.92 12.73 16.32
N GLU A 84 -9.70 13.79 16.60
CA GLU A 84 -9.53 15.12 16.01
C GLU A 84 -8.20 15.80 16.36
N VAL A 85 -7.63 15.52 17.53
CA VAL A 85 -6.39 16.14 18.01
C VAL A 85 -5.23 15.91 17.04
N TYR A 86 -5.24 14.75 16.37
CA TYR A 86 -4.19 14.33 15.43
C TYR A 86 -4.69 14.17 13.99
N ALA A 87 -5.97 14.46 13.71
CA ALA A 87 -6.58 14.20 12.41
C ALA A 87 -5.81 14.85 11.25
N HIS A 88 -5.35 16.10 11.41
CA HIS A 88 -4.58 16.78 10.37
C HIS A 88 -3.15 16.27 10.21
N LEU A 89 -2.56 15.74 11.29
CA LEU A 89 -1.15 15.34 11.34
C LEU A 89 -1.00 13.90 10.85
N VAL A 90 -1.78 12.98 11.44
CA VAL A 90 -1.81 11.57 11.08
C VAL A 90 -2.55 11.35 9.76
N GLY A 91 -3.66 12.05 9.55
CA GLY A 91 -4.55 11.85 8.42
C GLY A 91 -5.43 10.62 8.59
N TYR A 92 -5.84 10.02 7.48
CA TYR A 92 -6.70 8.84 7.45
C TYR A 92 -6.21 7.85 6.40
N VAL A 93 -6.73 6.62 6.46
CA VAL A 93 -6.64 5.64 5.39
C VAL A 93 -8.04 5.23 5.01
N SER A 94 -8.42 5.49 3.76
CA SER A 94 -9.68 5.10 3.18
C SER A 94 -9.47 4.16 2.00
N VAL A 95 -10.40 3.23 1.83
CA VAL A 95 -10.45 2.36 0.65
C VAL A 95 -10.94 3.15 -0.57
N LEU A 96 -11.80 4.14 -0.35
CA LEU A 96 -12.43 4.96 -1.39
C LEU A 96 -11.60 6.22 -1.73
N PHE A 97 -11.04 6.86 -0.70
CA PHE A 97 -10.38 8.17 -0.81
C PHE A 97 -8.87 8.13 -0.60
N ASP A 98 -8.28 6.94 -0.73
CA ASP A 98 -6.86 6.66 -0.45
C ASP A 98 -6.42 7.14 0.96
N ALA A 99 -5.13 7.38 1.18
CA ALA A 99 -4.59 7.85 2.44
C ALA A 99 -4.28 9.37 2.40
N ALA A 100 -4.24 9.99 3.57
CA ALA A 100 -3.87 11.40 3.75
C ALA A 100 -2.82 11.57 4.87
N GLY A 101 -2.19 12.75 4.95
CA GLY A 101 -1.28 13.10 6.03
C GLY A 101 -0.06 12.17 6.13
N LEU A 102 0.34 11.84 7.36
CA LEU A 102 1.42 10.88 7.62
C LEU A 102 1.12 9.48 7.07
N GLU A 103 -0.13 9.04 7.10
CA GLU A 103 -0.53 7.73 6.56
C GLU A 103 -0.25 7.61 5.06
N ALA A 104 -0.37 8.72 4.30
CA ALA A 104 0.04 8.79 2.91
C ALA A 104 1.56 8.86 2.77
N ALA A 105 2.19 9.80 3.47
CA ALA A 105 3.62 10.08 3.34
C ALA A 105 4.52 8.90 3.76
N ARG A 106 4.08 8.14 4.78
CA ARG A 106 4.82 7.02 5.38
C ARG A 106 4.09 5.68 5.23
N GLY A 107 3.10 5.60 4.35
CA GLY A 107 2.33 4.37 4.14
C GLY A 107 3.18 3.15 3.77
N ARG A 108 4.29 3.34 3.05
CA ARG A 108 5.23 2.26 2.70
C ARG A 108 6.01 1.72 3.90
N ASP A 109 6.28 2.55 4.90
CA ASP A 109 7.00 2.15 6.10
C ASP A 109 6.08 1.42 7.09
N LEU A 110 4.80 1.84 7.13
CA LEU A 110 3.77 1.30 8.01
C LEU A 110 3.26 -0.08 7.60
N VAL A 111 3.38 -0.46 6.33
CA VAL A 111 2.85 -1.74 5.83
C VAL A 111 3.97 -2.78 5.75
N SER A 112 3.72 -3.95 6.33
CA SER A 112 4.60 -5.11 6.13
C SER A 112 4.63 -5.53 4.66
N ASN A 113 5.83 -5.76 4.12
CA ASN A 113 6.03 -6.27 2.77
C ASN A 113 5.79 -7.80 2.67
N ARG A 114 4.83 -8.32 3.45
CA ARG A 114 4.51 -9.75 3.57
C ARG A 114 4.26 -10.36 2.18
N GLY A 115 5.17 -11.25 1.76
CA GLY A 115 4.89 -12.44 0.94
C GLY A 115 4.55 -12.30 -0.55
N ASN A 116 4.28 -11.11 -1.10
CA ASN A 116 3.84 -11.01 -2.51
C ASN A 116 4.92 -10.60 -3.51
N THR A 117 6.14 -10.34 -3.05
CA THR A 117 7.26 -9.95 -3.91
C THR A 117 8.44 -10.88 -3.64
N ILE A 118 9.17 -11.25 -4.69
CA ILE A 118 10.40 -12.07 -4.61
C ILE A 118 11.36 -11.52 -3.53
N SER A 119 11.48 -10.20 -3.44
CA SER A 119 12.27 -9.49 -2.43
C SER A 119 11.83 -9.77 -0.99
N GLY A 120 10.53 -9.92 -0.73
CA GLY A 120 9.99 -10.20 0.61
C GLY A 120 10.23 -11.64 1.04
N VAL A 121 10.18 -12.60 0.10
CA VAL A 121 10.52 -14.01 0.37
C VAL A 121 12.01 -14.16 0.65
N LEU A 122 12.86 -13.47 -0.12
CA LEU A 122 14.30 -13.43 0.11
C LEU A 122 14.62 -12.77 1.46
N GLY A 123 14.00 -11.64 1.80
CA GLY A 123 14.20 -10.98 3.09
C GLY A 123 13.89 -11.88 4.28
N VAL A 124 12.78 -12.62 4.25
CA VAL A 124 12.43 -13.58 5.31
C VAL A 124 13.46 -14.72 5.40
N LEU A 125 13.97 -15.22 4.27
CA LEU A 125 15.04 -16.22 4.25
C LEU A 125 16.36 -15.70 4.85
N PHE A 126 16.65 -14.40 4.72
CA PHE A 126 17.82 -13.74 5.28
C PHE A 126 17.60 -13.18 6.70
N GLY A 127 16.43 -13.40 7.31
CA GLY A 127 16.15 -13.06 8.70
C GLY A 127 15.55 -11.66 8.93
N ASP A 128 15.06 -10.97 7.90
CA ASP A 128 14.28 -9.76 8.09
C ASP A 128 12.99 -10.05 8.88
N ASP A 129 12.72 -9.27 9.93
CA ASP A 129 11.45 -9.33 10.67
C ASP A 129 10.34 -8.73 9.78
N PRO A 130 9.37 -9.54 9.30
CA PRO A 130 8.33 -9.06 8.43
C PRO A 130 7.24 -8.30 9.19
N ARG A 131 7.39 -7.99 10.48
CA ARG A 131 6.41 -7.18 11.21
C ARG A 131 6.30 -5.76 10.61
N PRO A 132 5.09 -5.18 10.56
CA PRO A 132 4.93 -3.81 10.12
C PRO A 132 5.69 -2.88 11.07
N ARG A 133 6.49 -1.96 10.52
CA ARG A 133 7.26 -1.02 11.33
C ARG A 133 6.34 0.10 11.81
N GLY A 134 6.42 0.42 13.10
CA GLY A 134 5.73 1.56 13.68
C GLY A 134 6.45 2.88 13.38
N LEU A 135 5.77 4.00 13.60
CA LEU A 135 6.35 5.34 13.55
C LEU A 135 6.37 5.94 14.96
N LEU A 136 7.54 6.44 15.35
CA LEU A 136 7.69 7.29 16.53
C LEU A 136 7.72 8.75 16.07
N LEU A 137 6.75 9.54 16.51
CA LEU A 137 6.68 10.96 16.20
C LEU A 137 7.55 11.76 17.16
N THR A 138 7.98 12.94 16.72
CA THR A 138 8.64 13.93 17.57
C THR A 138 7.67 14.83 18.32
N VAL A 139 6.36 14.68 18.04
CA VAL A 139 5.26 15.42 18.66
C VAL A 139 5.08 14.93 20.09
N ASP A 140 4.79 15.86 20.99
CA ASP A 140 4.44 15.63 22.39
C ASP A 140 2.93 15.85 22.57
N ASP A 141 2.24 14.92 23.24
CA ASP A 141 0.78 14.99 23.39
C ASP A 141 0.31 16.21 24.18
N THR A 142 1.07 16.60 25.21
CA THR A 142 0.69 17.74 26.05
C THR A 142 0.73 19.04 25.26
N LEU A 143 1.76 19.21 24.42
CA LEU A 143 1.89 20.37 23.54
C LEU A 143 0.85 20.36 22.42
N GLN A 144 0.54 19.19 21.85
CA GLN A 144 -0.44 19.07 20.79
C GLN A 144 -1.85 19.43 21.27
N ARG A 145 -2.25 18.97 22.46
CA ARG A 145 -3.54 19.35 23.06
C ARG A 145 -3.59 20.82 23.40
N ALA A 146 -2.54 21.36 24.02
CA ALA A 146 -2.48 22.80 24.31
C ALA A 146 -2.59 23.65 23.04
N ALA A 147 -1.96 23.21 21.94
CA ALA A 147 -2.09 23.88 20.64
C ALA A 147 -3.51 23.78 20.06
N ARG A 148 -4.17 22.63 20.19
CA ARG A 148 -5.58 22.44 19.76
C ARG A 148 -6.52 23.34 20.56
N ASP A 149 -6.37 23.37 21.88
CA ASP A 149 -7.22 24.19 22.77
C ASP A 149 -7.03 25.68 22.49
N ALA A 150 -5.78 26.10 22.19
CA ALA A 150 -5.47 27.49 21.84
C ALA A 150 -6.05 27.94 20.49
N LEU A 151 -6.37 27.01 19.57
CA LEU A 151 -7.03 27.32 18.30
C LEU A 151 -8.52 27.65 18.48
N GLY A 152 -9.13 27.24 19.59
CA GLY A 152 -10.57 27.37 19.81
C GLY A 152 -11.41 26.41 18.96
N ASP A 153 -12.72 26.46 19.15
CA ASP A 153 -13.72 25.70 18.38
C ASP A 153 -13.91 26.25 16.95
#